data_AF-A0AAN6P7X7-F1
#
_entry.id   AF-A0AAN6P7X7-F1
#
_cell.length_a   1.000
_cell.length_b   1.000
_cell.length_c   1.000
_cell.angle_alpha   90.00
_cell.angle_beta   90.00
_cell.angle_gamma   90.00
#
_symmetry.space_group_name_H-M   'P 1'
#
loop_
_entity.id
_entity.type
_entity.pdbx_description
1 polymer ?
#
loop_
_entity_poly.entity_id
_entity_poly.type
_entity_poly.pdbx_seq_one_letter_code
_entity_poly.pdbx_strand_id
1 'polypeptide(L)'
;MQDQYTTVHYHYQYFPLGIGEVDDSIVLKYPLTAGRDLERLEAERKILEAILPYKNILGFKGSTDTGIYLERAPNGTVAEYILESDLHVKLSDFQGKLLAKDSTVLVDGCSIEPYRFSLPRDNFRADVKTDLFVLGCTLYFILLGYTIFPDIGNRDKEA
;
A
#
# COMPACT_ATOMS: atom_id res chain seq x y z
N MET A 1 -34.52 -11.96 12.01
CA MET A 1 -33.11 -12.26 12.37
C MET A 1 -32.26 -11.36 11.52
N GLN A 2 -31.47 -10.51 12.17
CA GLN A 2 -30.71 -9.44 11.53
C GLN A 2 -29.24 -9.81 11.64
N ASP A 3 -28.63 -10.20 10.52
CA ASP A 3 -27.21 -10.47 10.46
C ASP A 3 -26.46 -9.14 10.59
N GLN A 4 -25.82 -8.97 11.74
CA GLN A 4 -24.88 -7.89 11.99
C GLN A 4 -23.64 -8.18 11.14
N TYR A 5 -23.44 -7.39 10.09
CA TYR A 5 -22.15 -7.34 9.40
C TYR A 5 -21.10 -6.83 10.39
N THR A 6 -20.26 -7.74 10.87
CA THR A 6 -19.08 -7.41 11.66
C THR A 6 -18.13 -6.62 10.76
N THR A 7 -18.06 -5.31 10.96
CA THR A 7 -17.01 -4.47 10.38
C THR A 7 -15.66 -4.95 10.93
N VAL A 8 -14.86 -5.59 10.09
CA VAL A 8 -13.50 -6.01 10.45
C VAL A 8 -12.62 -4.75 10.41
N HIS A 9 -12.29 -4.21 11.58
CA HIS A 9 -11.28 -3.18 11.71
C HIS A 9 -9.90 -3.82 11.61
N TYR A 10 -9.22 -3.61 10.48
CA TYR A 10 -7.83 -4.04 10.30
C TYR A 10 -6.91 -3.13 11.14
N HIS A 11 -6.52 -3.58 12.32
CA HIS A 11 -5.42 -2.99 13.08
C HIS A 11 -4.12 -3.58 12.58
N TYR A 12 -3.48 -2.91 11.63
CA TYR A 12 -2.05 -3.07 11.45
C TYR A 12 -1.33 -2.19 12.48
N GLN A 13 -0.09 -2.52 12.85
CA GLN A 13 0.81 -1.58 13.51
C GLN A 13 1.33 -0.57 12.46
N TYR A 14 0.41 0.03 11.73
CA TYR A 14 0.64 1.18 10.87
C TYR A 14 0.87 2.37 11.79
N PHE A 15 1.93 3.14 11.54
CA PHE A 15 1.89 4.57 11.82
C PHE A 15 0.86 5.12 10.84
N PRO A 16 -0.41 5.33 11.25
CA PRO A 16 -1.45 5.46 10.25
C PRO A 16 -1.30 6.85 9.65
N LEU A 17 -1.17 6.89 8.33
CA LEU A 17 -1.27 8.11 7.58
C LEU A 17 -2.75 8.34 7.29
N GLY A 18 -3.19 9.59 7.38
CA GLY A 18 -4.51 10.00 6.95
C GLY A 18 -4.56 10.16 5.44
N ILE A 19 -5.74 9.91 4.87
CA ILE A 19 -6.10 10.30 3.51
C ILE A 19 -7.24 11.29 3.61
N GLY A 20 -7.07 12.47 3.02
CA GLY A 20 -8.08 13.52 2.96
C GLY A 20 -8.43 13.83 1.52
N GLU A 21 -9.71 13.93 1.20
CA GLU A 21 -10.15 14.42 -0.10
C GLU A 21 -9.84 15.91 -0.24
N VAL A 22 -9.27 16.30 -1.38
CA VAL A 22 -9.02 17.72 -1.72
C VAL A 22 -10.07 18.18 -2.72
N ASP A 23 -10.26 17.39 -3.78
CA ASP A 23 -11.27 17.57 -4.82
C ASP A 23 -11.57 16.22 -5.52
N ASP A 24 -12.39 16.26 -6.57
CA ASP A 24 -12.81 15.07 -7.35
C ASP A 24 -11.65 14.29 -7.99
N SER A 25 -10.46 14.88 -8.09
CA SER A 25 -9.28 14.34 -8.77
C SER A 25 -8.05 14.18 -7.88
N ILE A 26 -8.04 14.73 -6.67
CA ILE A 26 -6.87 14.79 -5.77
C ILE A 26 -7.23 14.37 -4.35
N VAL A 27 -6.34 13.57 -3.75
CA VAL A 27 -6.31 13.30 -2.31
C VAL A 27 -4.99 13.75 -1.71
N LEU A 28 -5.00 14.15 -0.44
CA LEU A 28 -3.82 14.43 0.38
C LEU A 28 -3.55 13.25 1.30
N LYS A 29 -2.35 12.68 1.23
CA LYS A 29 -1.82 11.73 2.21
C LYS A 29 -0.94 12.49 3.20
N TYR A 30 -1.28 12.42 4.48
CA TYR A 30 -0.66 13.24 5.54
C TYR A 30 -0.46 12.44 6.84
N PRO A 31 0.45 12.85 7.74
CA PRO A 31 0.60 12.19 9.03
C PRO A 31 -0.58 12.44 9.96
N LEU A 32 -1.08 11.40 10.65
CA LEU A 32 -2.12 11.59 11.67
C LEU A 32 -1.64 12.41 12.87
N THR A 33 -0.34 12.40 13.16
CA THR A 33 0.28 13.27 14.16
C THR A 33 1.20 14.25 13.46
N ALA A 34 0.92 15.55 13.58
CA ALA A 34 1.72 16.59 12.95
C ALA A 34 3.21 16.44 13.27
N GLY A 35 4.05 16.51 12.24
CA GLY A 35 5.51 16.41 12.36
C GLY A 35 6.06 14.99 12.59
N ARG A 36 5.21 13.96 12.71
CA ARG A 36 5.63 12.54 12.70
C ARG A 36 5.59 12.00 11.28
N ASP A 37 6.34 10.93 11.01
CA ASP A 37 6.23 10.08 9.81
C ASP A 37 6.39 10.78 8.44
N LEU A 38 6.81 12.05 8.43
CA LEU A 38 7.11 12.80 7.21
C LEU A 38 8.21 12.13 6.38
N GLU A 39 9.14 11.42 7.03
CA GLU A 39 10.20 10.66 6.36
C GLU A 39 9.63 9.53 5.47
N ARG A 40 8.52 8.91 5.87
CA ARG A 40 7.84 7.87 5.07
C ARG A 40 7.17 8.47 3.84
N LEU A 41 6.51 9.62 4.01
CA LEU A 41 5.91 10.36 2.90
C LEU A 41 6.97 10.86 1.92
N GLU A 42 8.13 11.28 2.44
CA GLU A 42 9.27 11.70 1.64
C GLU A 42 9.90 10.52 0.88
N ALA A 43 9.98 9.34 1.49
CA ALA A 43 10.40 8.12 0.81
C ALA A 43 9.43 7.75 -0.33
N GLU A 44 8.13 7.76 -0.05
CA GLU A 44 7.08 7.49 -1.04
C GLU A 44 7.11 8.51 -2.18
N ARG A 45 7.30 9.80 -1.89
CA ARG A 45 7.49 10.86 -2.89
C ARG A 45 8.65 10.53 -3.82
N LYS A 46 9.83 10.21 -3.27
CA LYS A 46 11.03 9.87 -4.06
C LYS A 46 10.81 8.63 -4.94
N ILE A 47 10.11 7.62 -4.42
CA ILE A 47 9.78 6.42 -5.17
C ILE A 47 8.84 6.78 -6.34
N LEU A 48 7.76 7.51 -6.07
CA LEU A 48 6.79 7.93 -7.09
C LEU A 48 7.44 8.80 -8.18
N GLU A 49 8.26 9.78 -7.80
CA GLU A 49 8.98 10.62 -8.76
C GLU A 49 9.95 9.83 -9.65
N ALA A 50 10.55 8.76 -9.13
CA ALA A 50 11.47 7.91 -9.88
C ALA A 50 10.76 6.97 -10.87
N ILE A 51 9.52 6.55 -10.58
CA ILE A 51 8.79 5.58 -11.40
C ILE A 51 7.78 6.24 -12.34
N LEU A 52 7.31 7.46 -12.10
CA LEU A 52 6.32 8.08 -12.98
C LEU A 52 6.93 8.59 -14.30
N PRO A 53 6.14 8.67 -15.41
CA PRO A 53 4.72 8.37 -15.52
C PRO A 53 4.43 6.93 -16.03
N TYR A 54 3.77 6.11 -15.21
CA TYR A 54 3.16 4.85 -15.66
C TYR A 54 1.65 4.89 -15.44
N LYS A 55 0.86 4.59 -16.49
CA LYS A 55 -0.62 4.66 -16.47
C LYS A 55 -1.30 3.77 -15.42
N ASN A 56 -0.63 2.71 -14.97
CA ASN A 56 -1.16 1.75 -13.99
C ASN A 56 -0.65 2.03 -12.57
N ILE A 57 -0.01 3.17 -12.33
CA ILE A 57 0.42 3.64 -11.01
C ILE A 57 -0.37 4.90 -10.68
N LEU A 58 -0.79 5.03 -9.42
CA LEU A 58 -1.49 6.21 -8.94
C LEU A 58 -0.63 7.46 -9.16
N GLY A 59 -1.18 8.49 -9.81
CA GLY A 59 -0.40 9.67 -10.17
C GLY A 59 0.04 10.48 -8.95
N PHE A 60 1.30 10.90 -8.91
CA PHE A 60 1.77 11.94 -7.99
C PHE A 60 1.40 13.33 -8.53
N LYS A 61 0.85 14.19 -7.68
CA LYS A 61 0.33 15.53 -8.05
C LYS A 61 1.13 16.67 -7.45
N GLY A 62 1.90 16.42 -6.40
CA GLY A 62 2.75 17.41 -5.72
C GLY A 62 2.90 17.09 -4.24
N SER A 63 3.61 17.95 -3.52
CA SER A 63 3.82 17.80 -2.08
C SER A 63 3.79 19.15 -1.36
N THR A 64 3.58 19.10 -0.05
CA THR A 64 3.68 20.24 0.87
C THR A 64 4.59 19.86 2.03
N ASP A 65 4.78 20.77 2.97
CA ASP A 65 5.40 20.53 4.28
C ASP A 65 4.59 19.56 5.17
N THR A 66 3.31 19.33 4.86
CA THR A 66 2.40 18.50 5.65
C THR A 66 2.04 17.16 5.01
N GLY A 67 2.40 16.93 3.75
CA GLY A 67 2.11 15.66 3.08
C GLY A 67 2.24 15.67 1.56
N ILE A 68 1.72 14.64 0.90
CA ILE A 68 1.79 14.45 -0.55
C ILE A 68 0.39 14.40 -1.18
N TYR A 69 0.24 15.08 -2.33
CA TYR A 69 -0.95 15.03 -3.16
C TYR A 69 -0.84 13.89 -4.17
N LEU A 70 -1.86 13.05 -4.20
CA LEU A 70 -1.99 11.91 -5.09
C LEU A 70 -3.26 12.03 -5.91
N GLU A 71 -3.27 11.37 -7.05
CA GLU A 71 -4.48 11.16 -7.85
C GLU A 71 -5.55 10.45 -7.01
N ARG A 72 -6.79 10.92 -7.09
CA ARG A 72 -7.94 10.26 -6.47
C ARG A 72 -8.37 9.06 -7.33
N ALA A 73 -8.49 7.89 -6.73
CA ALA A 73 -9.15 6.73 -7.32
C ALA A 73 -10.63 6.72 -6.85
N PRO A 74 -11.58 7.20 -7.68
CA PRO A 74 -12.97 7.42 -7.24
C PRO A 74 -13.71 6.11 -6.92
N ASN A 75 -13.29 5.01 -7.56
CA ASN A 75 -13.88 3.69 -7.41
C ASN A 75 -13.15 2.87 -6.34
N GLY A 76 -12.64 3.51 -5.27
CA GLY A 76 -12.08 2.82 -4.11
C GLY A 76 -11.03 1.75 -4.43
N THR A 77 -11.09 0.64 -3.69
CA THR A 77 -10.15 -0.48 -3.85
C THR A 77 -10.67 -1.52 -4.84
N VAL A 78 -9.76 -2.27 -5.47
CA VAL A 78 -10.14 -3.35 -6.40
C VAL A 78 -11.11 -4.34 -5.76
N ALA A 79 -10.91 -4.69 -4.48
CA ALA A 79 -11.75 -5.64 -3.76
C ALA A 79 -13.23 -5.24 -3.72
N GLU A 80 -13.52 -3.95 -3.75
CA GLU A 80 -14.88 -3.42 -3.72
C GLU A 80 -15.53 -3.37 -5.11
N TYR A 81 -14.75 -3.37 -6.20
CA TYR A 81 -15.22 -2.99 -7.56
C TYR A 81 -14.94 -4.02 -8.68
N ILE A 82 -14.59 -5.27 -8.35
CA ILE A 82 -14.23 -6.32 -9.35
C ILE A 82 -15.31 -6.61 -10.41
N LEU A 83 -16.59 -6.34 -10.12
CA LEU A 83 -17.70 -6.70 -11.01
C LEU A 83 -18.11 -5.61 -12.02
N GLU A 84 -17.43 -4.45 -12.00
CA GLU A 84 -17.77 -3.35 -12.93
C GLU A 84 -17.11 -3.50 -14.30
N SER A 85 -17.84 -3.15 -15.36
CA SER A 85 -17.43 -3.36 -16.76
C SER A 85 -16.28 -2.47 -17.24
N ASP A 86 -15.99 -1.37 -16.53
CA ASP A 86 -14.93 -0.39 -16.88
C ASP A 86 -13.84 -0.30 -15.79
N LEU A 87 -13.46 -1.44 -15.21
CA LEU A 87 -12.49 -1.49 -14.12
C LEU A 87 -11.06 -1.12 -14.59
N HIS A 88 -10.64 0.10 -14.28
CA HIS A 88 -9.26 0.56 -14.42
C HIS A 88 -8.52 0.50 -13.08
N VAL A 89 -7.57 -0.43 -12.96
CA VAL A 89 -6.79 -0.61 -11.73
C VAL A 89 -5.48 0.17 -11.78
N LYS A 90 -5.16 0.85 -10.67
CA LYS A 90 -3.86 1.48 -10.42
C LYS A 90 -3.26 0.96 -9.13
N LEU A 91 -1.94 0.74 -9.14
CA LEU A 91 -1.16 0.44 -7.94
C LEU A 91 -0.94 1.72 -7.12
N SER A 92 -1.03 1.60 -5.80
CA SER A 92 -0.84 2.69 -4.84
C SER A 92 -0.01 2.23 -3.64
N ASP A 93 0.26 3.15 -2.71
CA ASP A 93 0.93 2.90 -1.42
C ASP A 93 2.41 2.48 -1.54
N PHE A 94 3.25 3.39 -2.06
CA PHE A 94 4.64 3.12 -2.40
C PHE A 94 5.61 3.40 -1.23
N GLN A 95 5.39 2.79 -0.07
CA GLN A 95 6.21 3.00 1.14
C GLN A 95 7.38 2.02 1.30
N GLY A 96 7.73 1.30 0.23
CA GLY A 96 8.76 0.25 0.20
C GLY A 96 10.18 0.77 0.01
N LYS A 97 10.96 0.09 -0.84
CA LYS A 97 12.34 0.48 -1.17
C LYS A 97 12.49 0.73 -2.66
N LEU A 98 13.30 1.72 -3.01
CA LEU A 98 13.81 1.88 -4.38
C LEU A 98 15.21 1.30 -4.44
N LEU A 99 15.44 0.36 -5.36
CA LEU A 99 16.74 -0.27 -5.56
C LEU A 99 17.35 0.15 -6.89
N ALA A 100 18.66 0.35 -6.91
CA ALA A 100 19.44 0.42 -8.14
C ALA A 100 19.59 -0.97 -8.78
N LYS A 101 20.07 -1.02 -10.03
CA LYS A 101 20.29 -2.29 -10.76
C LYS A 101 21.26 -3.25 -10.06
N ASP A 102 22.20 -2.72 -9.30
CA ASP A 102 23.18 -3.48 -8.51
C ASP A 102 22.64 -3.90 -7.13
N SER A 103 21.35 -3.70 -6.88
CA SER A 103 20.67 -3.91 -5.58
C SER A 103 21.05 -2.93 -4.47
N THR A 104 21.76 -1.84 -4.77
CA THR A 104 21.97 -0.77 -3.79
C THR A 104 20.65 -0.11 -3.44
N VAL A 105 20.38 0.10 -2.14
CA VAL A 105 19.18 0.80 -1.67
C VAL A 105 19.35 2.30 -1.94
N LEU A 106 18.50 2.86 -2.81
CA LEU A 106 18.46 4.29 -3.14
C LEU A 106 17.51 5.06 -2.22
N VAL A 107 16.40 4.43 -1.86
CA VAL A 107 15.40 4.95 -0.92
C VAL A 107 14.92 3.79 -0.04
N ASP A 108 14.86 4.02 1.28
CA ASP A 108 14.31 3.07 2.24
C ASP A 108 13.13 3.72 2.97
N GLY A 109 11.90 3.28 2.68
CA GLY A 109 10.70 3.73 3.38
C GLY A 109 10.45 2.98 4.70
N CYS A 110 11.34 2.06 5.09
CA CYS A 110 11.25 1.24 6.29
C CYS A 110 9.95 0.44 6.41
N SER A 111 9.37 0.03 5.28
CA SER A 111 8.24 -0.90 5.24
C SER A 111 8.70 -2.35 5.33
N ILE A 112 7.94 -3.16 6.06
CA ILE A 112 8.19 -4.59 6.28
C ILE A 112 6.93 -5.37 5.90
N GLU A 113 7.13 -6.54 5.30
CA GLU A 113 6.04 -7.46 4.98
C GLU A 113 5.39 -7.99 6.29
N PRO A 114 4.07 -7.91 6.45
CA PRO A 114 3.40 -8.55 7.58
C PRO A 114 3.51 -10.07 7.49
N TYR A 115 3.51 -10.78 8.63
CA TYR A 115 3.74 -12.24 8.69
C TYR A 115 2.85 -13.03 7.73
N ARG A 116 1.57 -12.65 7.64
CA ARG A 116 0.56 -13.34 6.82
C ARG A 116 0.86 -13.29 5.32
N PHE A 117 1.44 -12.19 4.85
CA PHE A 117 1.68 -11.95 3.41
C PHE A 117 3.15 -12.09 3.05
N SER A 118 4.00 -12.56 3.97
CA SER A 118 5.41 -12.74 3.70
C SER A 118 5.69 -14.14 3.16
N LEU A 119 6.43 -14.19 2.04
CA LEU A 119 6.92 -15.44 1.46
C LEU A 119 7.73 -16.23 2.52
N PRO A 120 7.40 -17.51 2.81
CA PRO A 120 8.18 -18.33 3.74
C PRO A 120 9.62 -18.53 3.25
N ARG A 121 10.61 -18.10 4.05
CA ARG A 121 12.05 -18.08 3.70
C ARG A 121 12.92 -17.69 4.89
N ASP A 122 14.22 -17.96 4.77
CA ASP A 122 15.21 -17.78 5.84
C ASP A 122 15.81 -16.35 5.92
N ASN A 123 15.58 -15.49 4.92
CA ASN A 123 16.07 -14.11 4.92
C ASN A 123 14.95 -13.09 4.69
N PHE A 124 15.06 -11.89 5.25
CA PHE A 124 14.03 -10.84 5.14
C PHE A 124 14.25 -9.89 3.96
N ARG A 125 15.03 -10.29 2.95
CA ARG A 125 15.36 -9.41 1.82
C ARG A 125 14.25 -9.44 0.77
N ALA A 126 13.48 -8.36 0.63
CA ALA A 126 12.48 -8.23 -0.44
C ALA A 126 13.13 -8.31 -1.84
N ASP A 127 12.46 -9.01 -2.77
CA ASP A 127 12.85 -9.12 -4.18
C ASP A 127 11.61 -9.40 -5.06
N VAL A 128 11.80 -9.55 -6.37
CA VAL A 128 10.68 -9.80 -7.31
C VAL A 128 9.87 -11.06 -6.94
N LYS A 129 10.48 -12.07 -6.30
CA LYS A 129 9.74 -13.28 -5.90
C LYS A 129 8.79 -13.01 -4.74
N THR A 130 9.14 -12.08 -3.86
CA THR A 130 8.30 -11.68 -2.72
C THR A 130 7.12 -10.88 -3.21
N ASP A 131 7.33 -9.98 -4.17
CA ASP A 131 6.25 -9.23 -4.83
C ASP A 131 5.28 -10.17 -5.54
N LEU A 132 5.79 -11.19 -6.26
CA LEU A 132 4.95 -12.20 -6.91
C LEU A 132 4.13 -13.04 -5.91
N PHE A 133 4.71 -13.34 -4.74
CA PHE A 133 3.99 -14.03 -3.67
C PHE A 133 2.83 -13.18 -3.16
N VAL A 134 3.09 -11.91 -2.83
CA VAL A 134 2.06 -10.96 -2.34
C VAL A 134 0.99 -10.72 -3.41
N LEU A 135 1.36 -10.69 -4.70
CA LEU A 135 0.40 -10.61 -5.80
C LEU A 135 -0.53 -11.84 -5.82
N GLY A 136 0.00 -13.05 -5.62
CA GLY A 136 -0.81 -14.26 -5.49
C GLY A 136 -1.78 -14.20 -4.31
N CYS A 137 -1.33 -13.67 -3.16
CA CYS A 137 -2.16 -13.43 -1.99
C CYS A 137 -3.30 -12.45 -2.30
N THR A 138 -2.99 -11.39 -3.04
CA THR A 138 -3.95 -10.36 -3.47
C THR A 138 -5.00 -10.95 -4.41
N LEU A 139 -4.58 -11.75 -5.40
CA LEU A 139 -5.49 -12.43 -6.31
C LEU A 139 -6.41 -13.41 -5.58
N TYR A 140 -5.90 -14.15 -4.60
CA TYR A 140 -6.72 -15.02 -3.76
C TYR A 140 -7.82 -14.23 -3.04
N PHE A 141 -7.45 -13.12 -2.39
CA PHE A 141 -8.40 -12.27 -1.68
C PHE A 141 -9.47 -11.71 -2.62
N ILE A 142 -9.06 -11.22 -3.79
CA ILE A 142 -9.94 -10.72 -4.85
C ILE A 142 -10.95 -11.79 -5.30
N LEU A 143 -10.49 -13.03 -5.52
CA LEU A 143 -11.33 -14.09 -6.07
C LEU A 143 -12.28 -14.71 -5.05
N LEU A 144 -11.87 -14.77 -3.78
CA LEU A 144 -12.59 -15.53 -2.76
C LEU A 144 -13.26 -14.66 -1.69
N GLY A 145 -12.89 -13.37 -1.60
CA GLY A 145 -13.48 -12.41 -0.67
C GLY A 145 -13.02 -12.56 0.79
N TYR A 146 -12.00 -13.37 1.08
CA TYR A 146 -11.43 -13.52 2.42
C TYR A 146 -9.91 -13.73 2.40
N THR A 147 -9.25 -13.41 3.51
CA THR A 147 -7.79 -13.41 3.60
C THR A 147 -7.21 -14.81 3.64
N ILE A 148 -6.05 -15.01 3.00
CA ILE A 148 -5.26 -16.23 3.13
C ILE A 148 -4.81 -16.46 4.58
N PHE A 149 -4.59 -17.73 4.92
CA PHE A 149 -4.04 -18.17 6.21
C PHE A 149 -4.78 -17.56 7.43
N PRO A 150 -6.08 -17.85 7.61
CA PRO A 150 -6.89 -17.27 8.69
C PRO A 150 -6.31 -17.55 10.09
N ASP A 151 -5.56 -18.65 10.23
CA ASP A 151 -4.94 -19.07 11.49
C ASP A 151 -3.68 -18.26 11.86
N ILE A 152 -3.14 -17.45 10.93
CA ILE A 152 -1.98 -16.60 11.18
C ILE A 152 -2.45 -15.21 11.60
N GLY A 153 -2.10 -14.78 12.81
CA GLY A 153 -2.39 -13.42 13.30
C GLY A 153 -1.65 -12.33 12.52
N ASN A 154 -2.25 -11.14 12.45
CA ASN A 154 -1.71 -9.96 11.73
C ASN A 154 -0.60 -9.25 12.53
N ARG A 155 0.51 -9.94 12.81
CA ARG A 155 1.69 -9.32 13.43
C ARG A 155 2.73 -8.97 12.35
N ASP A 156 3.47 -7.90 12.57
CA ASP A 156 4.66 -7.60 11.77
C ASP A 156 5.77 -8.57 12.15
N LYS A 157 6.69 -8.84 11.20
CA LYS A 157 7.93 -9.54 11.51
C LYS A 157 8.79 -8.63 12.40
N GLU A 158 9.04 -9.05 13.64
CA GLU A 158 10.07 -8.41 14.46
C GLU A 158 11.40 -8.53 13.72
N ALA A 159 12.07 -7.39 13.52
CA ALA A 159 13.30 -7.26 12.76
C ALA A 159 14.52 -7.82 13.51
#